data_AF-A0A952ZGY6-F1
#
_entry.id   AF-A0A952ZGY6-F1
#
_cell.length_a   1.000
_cell.length_b   1.000
_cell.length_c   1.000
_cell.angle_alpha   90.00
_cell.angle_beta   90.00
_cell.angle_gamma   90.00
#
_symmetry.space_group_name_H-M   'P 1'
#
loop_
_entity.id
_entity.type
_entity.pdbx_description
1 polymer ?
#
loop_
_entity_poly.entity_id
_entity_poly.type
_entity_poly.pdbx_seq_one_letter_code
_entity_poly.pdbx_strand_id
1 'polypeptide(L)'
;MRSKATCVALMLCVILSANAGIGSPIQDDGDLGLHSVQGLRLTSGNCENCAALPQALWYFRDDLIFAPPAGTAAAGFAPRTAAQADVAQYMSDAAAAPQASAPPLIWVGSSEVIREARLVAGTRILQLPDGTRTDFATTGKLPTNRSYFDKGSLDYFSQRPLRLRGETRLATDGATRFVARTLWPLDFAIPADAPLQPLAEHENFRRLIGAHRGGAEQPFANRLIWARDPSRRSDLQDKPVLAVMLNGAQGDDDEAHGGHFAIATGRFRADGDWSRWLTYNFSNLNSYSEKGVVAAPTPMDKYLGDLNSGQSWYRPSYMLVAVLRQARTAQQYQTAIERVYNHFYRHDFEFDHARANCAGISMDTLATLGWRPRQRGHESWFRAIGAYLHTAASSLSLQDGRKIYDYLLEEQTRLYPAAAFDALANDLLHLAKGQAGRTLTPFEQALTEDVEAIYYVHIPQFPSSRAFGFAPVDSFDEYMRQAPAERSKWKIVPVDGRPFPPELLDGPAPESPDRFPVPLPVAATIASTLAAAYLALRRIFRSKSNTRRSTMPAGATP
;
A
#
# COMPACT_ATOMS: atom_id res chain seq x y z
N MET A 1 -0.51 78.87 25.69
CA MET A 1 0.32 77.88 24.97
C MET A 1 -0.01 76.50 25.50
N ARG A 2 -0.82 75.73 24.77
CA ARG A 2 -1.17 74.33 25.05
C ARG A 2 -0.34 73.47 24.08
N SER A 3 0.43 72.50 24.56
CA SER A 3 1.15 71.56 23.69
C SER A 3 0.98 70.12 24.16
N LYS A 4 0.08 69.43 23.47
CA LYS A 4 0.20 68.09 22.88
C LYS A 4 1.27 67.17 23.48
N ALA A 5 0.87 66.32 24.42
CA ALA A 5 1.61 65.11 24.79
C ALA A 5 0.64 64.03 25.31
N THR A 6 -0.41 63.72 24.55
CA THR A 6 -1.34 62.62 24.89
C THR A 6 -2.08 62.16 23.64
N CYS A 7 -1.42 61.45 22.71
CA CYS A 7 -2.13 60.73 21.64
C CYS A 7 -1.29 59.72 20.83
N VAL A 8 -0.12 59.26 21.29
CA VAL A 8 0.72 58.33 20.49
C VAL A 8 0.87 56.93 21.12
N ALA A 9 0.39 56.71 22.35
CA ALA A 9 0.54 55.42 23.03
C ALA A 9 -0.67 54.46 22.88
N LEU A 10 -1.71 54.82 22.11
CA LEU A 10 -2.92 53.99 21.93
C LEU A 10 -3.16 53.58 20.46
N MET A 11 -2.11 53.56 19.64
CA MET A 11 -2.18 53.22 18.21
C MET A 11 -1.07 52.23 17.81
N LEU A 12 -0.71 51.33 18.72
CA LEU A 12 0.28 50.27 18.49
C LEU A 12 -0.14 48.94 19.15
N CYS A 13 -1.44 48.65 19.17
CA CYS A 13 -1.97 47.39 19.72
C CYS A 13 -2.98 46.67 18.82
N VAL A 14 -3.09 47.05 17.55
CA VAL A 14 -3.91 46.35 16.56
C VAL A 14 -3.21 46.42 15.21
N ILE A 15 -2.25 45.52 14.97
CA ILE A 15 -1.87 44.86 13.70
C ILE A 15 -0.90 43.74 14.11
N LEU A 16 -1.45 42.74 14.77
CA LEU A 16 -0.90 41.38 14.84
C LEU A 16 -2.10 40.42 14.74
N SER A 17 -3.06 40.77 13.87
CA SER A 17 -3.88 39.76 13.22
C SER A 17 -2.93 39.05 12.24
N ALA A 18 -2.13 38.12 12.77
CA ALA A 18 -1.54 37.10 11.94
C ALA A 18 -2.69 36.55 11.07
N ASN A 19 -2.50 36.46 9.77
CA ASN A 19 -3.39 35.69 8.90
C ASN A 19 -3.40 34.25 9.44
N ALA A 20 -4.28 33.97 10.38
CA ALA A 20 -4.52 32.63 10.87
C ALA A 20 -5.14 31.87 9.69
N GLY A 21 -4.48 30.79 9.27
CA GLY A 21 -5.07 29.86 8.32
C GLY A 21 -6.44 29.41 8.82
N ILE A 22 -7.32 29.05 7.88
CA ILE A 22 -8.61 28.43 8.20
C ILE A 22 -8.37 27.12 8.97
N GLY A 23 -7.37 26.34 8.55
CA GLY A 23 -6.91 25.15 9.27
C GLY A 23 -5.83 25.47 10.29
N SER A 24 -5.68 24.57 11.26
CA SER A 24 -4.52 24.60 12.17
C SER A 24 -3.29 24.01 11.47
N PRO A 25 -2.06 24.41 11.85
CA PRO A 25 -0.85 23.76 11.38
C PRO A 25 -0.90 22.25 11.59
N ILE A 26 -0.44 21.49 10.59
CA ILE A 26 -0.45 20.01 10.61
C ILE A 26 0.50 19.44 11.67
N GLN A 27 1.46 20.22 12.16
CA GLN A 27 2.33 19.90 13.31
C GLN A 27 1.53 19.70 14.59
N ASP A 28 0.38 20.37 14.73
CA ASP A 28 -0.44 20.28 15.93
C ASP A 28 -1.30 19.01 15.95
N ASP A 29 -1.30 18.24 14.86
CA ASP A 29 -2.19 17.11 14.64
C ASP A 29 -1.92 15.89 15.55
N GLY A 30 -0.81 15.90 16.29
CA GLY A 30 -0.40 14.88 17.24
C GLY A 30 0.41 13.77 16.57
N ASP A 31 0.42 12.57 17.17
CA ASP A 31 1.21 11.44 16.65
C ASP A 31 0.71 10.97 15.27
N LEU A 32 1.65 10.55 14.42
CA LEU A 32 1.40 9.84 13.18
C LEU A 32 1.96 8.42 13.28
N GLY A 33 1.09 7.42 13.22
CA GLY A 33 1.45 6.05 13.56
C GLY A 33 1.86 5.94 15.03
N LEU A 34 3.05 5.41 15.30
CA LEU A 34 3.67 5.44 16.62
C LEU A 34 4.70 6.57 16.80
N HIS A 35 4.89 7.43 15.79
CA HIS A 35 5.83 8.55 15.84
C HIS A 35 5.18 9.82 16.37
N SER A 36 5.88 10.55 17.24
CA SER A 36 5.50 11.91 17.58
C SER A 36 6.00 12.87 16.50
N VAL A 37 5.11 13.76 16.03
CA VAL A 37 5.47 14.80 15.05
C VAL A 37 6.22 15.98 15.68
N GLN A 38 6.23 16.11 17.02
CA GLN A 38 6.87 17.25 17.71
C GLN A 38 8.39 17.29 17.49
N GLY A 39 9.02 16.16 17.20
CA GLY A 39 10.44 16.06 16.86
C GLY A 39 10.75 16.15 15.37
N LEU A 40 9.74 16.35 14.52
CA LEU A 40 9.88 16.37 13.06
C LEU A 40 9.65 17.78 12.52
N ARG A 41 10.34 18.08 11.42
CA ARG A 41 10.17 19.35 10.70
C ARG A 41 9.27 19.14 9.51
N LEU A 42 8.21 19.94 9.41
CA LEU A 42 7.47 20.08 8.15
C LEU A 42 8.34 20.85 7.16
N THR A 43 8.57 20.25 6.00
CA THR A 43 9.41 20.79 4.94
C THR A 43 9.00 20.18 3.60
N SER A 44 9.69 20.54 2.52
CA SER A 44 9.68 19.78 1.27
C SER A 44 10.98 19.00 1.07
N GLY A 45 11.07 18.28 -0.04
CA GLY A 45 12.28 17.62 -0.51
C GLY A 45 13.48 18.55 -0.76
N ASN A 46 13.29 19.87 -0.71
CA ASN A 46 14.40 20.84 -0.75
C ASN A 46 15.05 21.08 0.64
N CYS A 47 14.92 20.15 1.58
CA CYS A 47 15.51 20.30 2.90
C CYS A 47 17.02 20.05 2.89
N GLU A 48 17.81 21.10 3.12
CA GLU A 48 19.28 20.99 3.22
C GLU A 48 19.76 20.54 4.62
N ASN A 49 18.93 20.72 5.66
CA ASN A 49 19.28 20.46 7.06
C ASN A 49 18.37 19.39 7.71
N CYS A 50 18.11 18.31 6.97
CA CYS A 50 17.33 17.16 7.45
C CYS A 50 18.18 15.88 7.42
N ALA A 51 17.83 14.91 8.26
CA ALA A 51 18.46 13.58 8.28
C ALA A 51 17.87 12.62 7.24
N ALA A 52 16.86 13.05 6.47
CA ALA A 52 16.30 12.28 5.36
C ALA A 52 17.34 12.11 4.24
N LEU A 53 17.32 10.96 3.56
CA LEU A 53 18.24 10.65 2.48
C LEU A 53 18.07 11.60 1.28
N PRO A 54 19.16 12.05 0.62
CA PRO A 54 19.07 12.82 -0.62
C PRO A 54 18.20 12.16 -1.71
N GLN A 55 18.28 10.84 -1.80
CA GLN A 55 17.47 10.03 -2.71
C GLN A 55 15.98 10.14 -2.41
N ALA A 56 15.60 10.08 -1.13
CA ALA A 56 14.23 10.23 -0.70
C ALA A 56 13.73 11.67 -0.95
N LEU A 57 14.55 12.66 -0.60
CA LEU A 57 14.27 14.08 -0.80
C LEU A 57 14.03 14.43 -2.28
N TRP A 58 14.74 13.79 -3.21
CA TRP A 58 14.52 13.97 -4.64
C TRP A 58 13.08 13.65 -5.08
N TYR A 59 12.51 12.56 -4.56
CA TYR A 59 11.14 12.15 -4.88
C TYR A 59 10.06 13.12 -4.37
N PHE A 60 10.36 13.86 -3.30
CA PHE A 60 9.41 14.76 -2.62
C PHE A 60 9.79 16.24 -2.79
N ARG A 61 10.59 16.58 -3.80
CA ARG A 61 11.09 17.95 -4.05
C ARG A 61 9.99 19.01 -3.97
N ASP A 62 8.85 18.73 -4.59
CA ASP A 62 7.73 19.66 -4.73
C ASP A 62 6.54 19.30 -3.82
N ASP A 63 6.76 18.48 -2.81
CA ASP A 63 5.71 18.01 -1.92
C ASP A 63 6.07 18.16 -0.45
N LEU A 64 5.06 18.21 0.42
CA LEU A 64 5.24 18.41 1.85
C LEU A 64 5.45 17.08 2.58
N ILE A 65 6.50 17.06 3.38
CA ILE A 65 6.92 15.92 4.19
C ILE A 65 7.21 16.37 5.62
N PHE A 66 7.05 15.45 6.57
CA PHE A 66 7.79 15.51 7.82
C PHE A 66 9.13 14.82 7.63
N ALA A 67 10.21 15.52 7.94
CA ALA A 67 11.55 14.97 7.93
C ALA A 67 12.22 15.18 9.30
N PRO A 68 13.04 14.23 9.78
CA PRO A 68 13.83 14.45 10.99
C PRO A 68 14.85 15.56 10.76
N PRO A 69 15.05 16.49 11.69
CA PRO A 69 16.13 17.48 11.62
C PRO A 69 17.51 16.81 11.56
N ALA A 70 18.49 17.49 10.95
CA ALA A 70 19.89 17.04 10.95
C ALA A 70 20.38 16.75 12.39
N GLY A 71 21.14 15.67 12.56
CA GLY A 71 21.63 15.22 13.87
C GLY A 71 20.63 14.36 14.67
N THR A 72 19.39 14.21 14.20
CA THR A 72 18.42 13.26 14.79
C THR A 72 18.77 11.83 14.37
N ALA A 73 18.72 10.88 15.31
CA ALA A 73 18.82 9.46 14.99
C ALA A 73 17.56 9.00 14.23
N ALA A 74 17.61 9.06 12.90
CA ALA A 74 16.58 8.53 12.01
C ALA A 74 16.79 7.03 11.75
N ALA A 75 15.78 6.37 11.18
CA ALA A 75 15.89 5.02 10.67
C ALA A 75 17.11 4.94 9.76
N GLY A 76 18.02 4.00 10.06
CA GLY A 76 19.25 3.78 9.30
C GLY A 76 19.09 2.73 8.20
N PHE A 77 20.22 2.33 7.62
CA PHE A 77 20.34 1.19 6.71
C PHE A 77 21.81 0.73 6.71
N ALA A 78 22.07 -0.51 6.31
CA ALA A 78 23.44 -1.00 6.07
C ALA A 78 23.77 -0.92 4.57
N PRO A 79 24.71 -0.05 4.12
CA PRO A 79 24.86 0.31 2.71
C PRO A 79 25.29 -0.83 1.78
N ARG A 80 25.76 -1.96 2.32
CA ARG A 80 26.26 -3.11 1.53
C ARG A 80 25.55 -4.41 1.85
N THR A 81 24.36 -4.30 2.44
CA THR A 81 23.54 -5.44 2.85
C THR A 81 22.19 -5.36 2.17
N ALA A 82 21.65 -6.48 1.70
CA ALA A 82 20.28 -6.53 1.18
C ALA A 82 19.27 -6.12 2.27
N ALA A 83 18.18 -5.45 1.88
CA ALA A 83 17.25 -4.82 2.83
C ALA A 83 16.76 -5.74 3.96
N GLN A 84 16.35 -6.97 3.64
CA GLN A 84 15.86 -7.90 4.67
C GLN A 84 16.98 -8.48 5.53
N ALA A 85 18.19 -8.65 4.98
CA ALA A 85 19.35 -9.05 5.76
C ALA A 85 19.81 -7.95 6.72
N ASP A 86 19.71 -6.67 6.31
CA ASP A 86 19.93 -5.52 7.18
C ASP A 86 18.92 -5.49 8.33
N VAL A 87 17.63 -5.69 8.04
CA VAL A 87 16.59 -5.79 9.07
C VAL A 87 16.89 -6.95 10.04
N ALA A 88 17.22 -8.13 9.53
CA ALA A 88 17.52 -9.30 10.36
C ALA A 88 18.70 -9.03 11.30
N GLN A 89 19.78 -8.44 10.78
CA GLN A 89 20.96 -8.08 11.56
C GLN A 89 20.61 -7.04 12.63
N TYR A 90 19.93 -5.96 12.25
CA TYR A 90 19.52 -4.90 13.17
C TYR A 90 18.62 -5.41 14.30
N MET A 91 17.66 -6.28 13.99
CA MET A 91 16.75 -6.84 14.99
C MET A 91 17.39 -7.89 15.90
N SER A 92 18.52 -8.47 15.51
CA SER A 92 19.28 -9.42 16.34
C SER A 92 20.25 -8.74 17.32
N ASP A 93 20.60 -7.48 17.08
CA ASP A 93 21.53 -6.74 17.92
C ASP A 93 20.81 -6.12 19.12
N ALA A 94 21.03 -6.69 20.31
CA ALA A 94 20.45 -6.20 21.56
C ALA A 94 20.90 -4.78 21.94
N ALA A 95 22.06 -4.32 21.46
CA ALA A 95 22.51 -2.94 21.64
C ALA A 95 21.81 -1.97 20.67
N ALA A 96 21.34 -2.49 19.53
CA ALA A 96 20.51 -1.78 18.55
C ALA A 96 19.00 -1.96 18.78
N ALA A 97 18.60 -2.64 19.88
CA ALA A 97 17.20 -2.88 20.27
C ALA A 97 16.37 -1.64 19.97
N PRO A 98 15.17 -1.75 19.35
CA PRO A 98 14.50 -0.68 18.62
C PRO A 98 14.32 0.56 19.49
N GLN A 99 15.36 1.39 19.53
CA GLN A 99 15.31 2.73 20.08
C GLN A 99 14.38 3.47 19.12
N ALA A 100 13.52 4.33 19.66
CA ALA A 100 12.60 5.13 18.87
C ALA A 100 13.41 6.05 17.94
N SER A 101 13.80 5.52 16.77
CA SER A 101 14.42 6.27 15.69
C SER A 101 13.34 7.06 14.98
N ALA A 102 13.65 8.28 14.58
CA ALA A 102 12.74 9.06 13.74
C ALA A 102 12.52 8.33 12.39
N PRO A 103 11.37 8.49 11.72
CA PRO A 103 11.13 7.89 10.42
C PRO A 103 12.10 8.47 9.36
N PRO A 104 12.34 7.78 8.22
CA PRO A 104 13.14 8.34 7.14
C PRO A 104 12.52 9.65 6.61
N LEU A 105 11.21 9.64 6.43
CA LEU A 105 10.31 10.77 6.25
C LEU A 105 8.85 10.28 6.39
N ILE A 106 7.90 11.21 6.51
CA ILE A 106 6.46 10.92 6.36
C ILE A 106 5.88 11.87 5.30
N TRP A 107 5.22 11.33 4.29
CA TRP A 107 4.60 12.12 3.24
C TRP A 107 3.21 12.61 3.66
N VAL A 108 3.05 13.92 3.88
CA VAL A 108 1.81 14.54 4.39
C VAL A 108 1.08 15.42 3.38
N GLY A 109 1.80 15.94 2.39
CA GLY A 109 1.27 16.64 1.22
C GLY A 109 0.52 17.96 1.46
N SER A 110 0.41 18.41 2.69
CA SER A 110 -0.35 19.61 3.07
C SER A 110 0.22 20.20 4.36
N SER A 111 0.05 21.50 4.55
CA SER A 111 0.57 22.22 5.71
C SER A 111 -0.48 22.44 6.80
N GLU A 112 -1.76 22.38 6.45
CA GLU A 112 -2.88 22.63 7.37
C GLU A 112 -3.84 21.43 7.48
N VAL A 113 -4.47 21.34 8.65
CA VAL A 113 -5.54 20.39 8.96
C VAL A 113 -6.76 21.14 9.53
N ILE A 114 -7.93 20.81 9.02
CA ILE A 114 -9.22 21.12 9.65
C ILE A 114 -9.72 19.82 10.28
N ARG A 115 -9.79 19.78 11.61
CA ARG A 115 -10.11 18.56 12.35
C ARG A 115 -11.56 18.13 12.17
N GLU A 116 -12.46 19.09 12.06
CA GLU A 116 -13.88 18.86 11.82
C GLU A 116 -14.45 20.03 11.00
N ALA A 117 -15.22 19.70 9.96
CA ALA A 117 -16.02 20.61 9.18
C ALA A 117 -17.19 19.87 8.52
N ARG A 118 -18.15 20.61 7.99
CA ARG A 118 -19.21 20.09 7.11
C ARG A 118 -19.23 20.85 5.80
N LEU A 119 -19.34 20.13 4.69
CA LEU A 119 -19.64 20.73 3.40
C LEU A 119 -21.14 21.08 3.36
N VAL A 120 -21.47 22.35 3.12
CA VAL A 120 -22.86 22.77 2.99
C VAL A 120 -23.43 22.22 1.68
N ALA A 121 -24.53 21.46 1.79
CA ALA A 121 -25.11 20.69 0.68
C ALA A 121 -25.35 21.53 -0.58
N GLY A 122 -24.93 21.01 -1.73
CA GLY A 122 -25.07 21.65 -3.04
C GLY A 122 -24.21 22.90 -3.26
N THR A 123 -23.35 23.26 -2.31
CA THR A 123 -22.49 24.46 -2.39
C THR A 123 -21.02 24.08 -2.29
N ARG A 124 -20.14 25.07 -2.49
CA ARG A 124 -18.71 24.97 -2.19
C ARG A 124 -18.37 25.80 -0.95
N ILE A 125 -19.10 25.58 0.12
CA ILE A 125 -18.88 26.24 1.41
C ILE A 125 -18.59 25.18 2.47
N LEU A 126 -17.53 25.39 3.24
CA LEU A 126 -17.28 24.67 4.49
C LEU A 126 -17.89 25.44 5.65
N GLN A 127 -18.54 24.71 6.55
CA GLN A 127 -18.97 25.19 7.85
C GLN A 127 -18.12 24.51 8.93
N LEU A 128 -17.45 25.32 9.75
CA LEU A 128 -16.66 24.89 10.91
C LEU A 128 -17.56 24.71 12.15
N PRO A 129 -17.08 24.02 13.21
CA PRO A 129 -17.88 23.75 14.42
C PRO A 129 -18.36 25.01 15.15
N ASP A 130 -17.61 26.11 15.07
CA ASP A 130 -17.96 27.41 15.64
C ASP A 130 -19.02 28.18 14.82
N GLY A 131 -19.47 27.62 13.68
CA GLY A 131 -20.42 28.24 12.77
C GLY A 131 -19.77 29.08 11.66
N THR A 132 -18.45 29.28 11.70
CA THR A 132 -17.72 30.01 10.66
C THR A 132 -17.89 29.34 9.30
N ARG A 133 -18.13 30.15 8.26
CA ARG A 133 -18.28 29.70 6.87
C ARG A 133 -17.14 30.22 6.02
N THR A 134 -16.59 29.34 5.19
CA THR A 134 -15.48 29.66 4.29
C THR A 134 -15.63 28.95 2.97
N ASP A 135 -15.06 29.53 1.92
CA ASP A 135 -15.05 28.93 0.59
C ASP A 135 -14.26 27.62 0.58
N PHE A 136 -14.83 26.62 -0.08
CA PHE A 136 -14.26 25.30 -0.29
C PHE A 136 -13.71 25.16 -1.70
N ALA A 137 -12.54 24.52 -1.76
CA ALA A 137 -11.90 24.17 -3.00
C ALA A 137 -11.18 22.84 -2.89
N THR A 138 -10.89 22.27 -4.04
CA THR A 138 -10.02 21.10 -4.18
C THR A 138 -8.71 21.53 -4.81
N THR A 139 -7.64 20.79 -4.51
CA THR A 139 -6.37 20.90 -5.24
C THR A 139 -6.55 20.68 -6.75
N GLY A 140 -5.51 20.83 -7.56
CA GLY A 140 -5.59 20.53 -8.99
C GLY A 140 -5.70 19.02 -9.25
N LYS A 141 -6.51 18.63 -10.24
CA LYS A 141 -6.53 17.27 -10.78
C LYS A 141 -5.28 17.03 -11.63
N LEU A 142 -4.56 15.93 -11.40
CA LEU A 142 -3.49 15.51 -12.30
C LEU A 142 -4.07 15.11 -13.67
N PRO A 143 -3.45 15.50 -14.80
CA PRO A 143 -3.96 15.16 -16.14
C PRO A 143 -4.16 13.65 -16.36
N THR A 144 -3.30 12.83 -15.74
CA THR A 144 -3.33 11.37 -15.84
C THR A 144 -4.40 10.73 -14.96
N ASN A 145 -4.84 11.38 -13.88
CA ASN A 145 -5.73 10.77 -12.89
C ASN A 145 -7.16 10.63 -13.42
N ARG A 146 -7.70 9.41 -13.45
CA ARG A 146 -9.10 9.16 -13.88
C ARG A 146 -10.12 9.18 -12.74
N SER A 147 -9.67 9.12 -11.50
CA SER A 147 -10.48 9.13 -10.28
C SER A 147 -10.34 10.45 -9.54
N TYR A 148 -11.26 11.37 -9.81
CA TYR A 148 -11.20 12.69 -9.21
C TYR A 148 -12.56 13.15 -8.69
N PHE A 149 -12.51 14.09 -7.75
CA PHE A 149 -13.67 14.71 -7.12
C PHE A 149 -14.61 15.34 -8.14
N ASP A 150 -15.89 14.98 -8.06
CA ASP A 150 -16.95 15.49 -8.93
C ASP A 150 -18.21 15.86 -8.12
N LYS A 151 -19.35 15.98 -8.81
CA LYS A 151 -20.64 16.26 -8.16
C LYS A 151 -21.08 15.14 -7.22
N GLY A 152 -20.88 13.88 -7.60
CA GLY A 152 -21.24 12.73 -6.76
C GLY A 152 -20.39 12.70 -5.49
N SER A 153 -19.10 13.05 -5.59
CA SER A 153 -18.23 13.25 -4.42
C SER A 153 -18.79 14.32 -3.50
N LEU A 154 -19.14 15.50 -4.04
CA LEU A 154 -19.70 16.60 -3.25
C LEU A 154 -20.98 16.19 -2.52
N ASP A 155 -21.90 15.53 -3.22
CA ASP A 155 -23.17 15.06 -2.67
C ASP A 155 -22.90 14.02 -1.55
N TYR A 156 -21.93 13.12 -1.73
CA TYR A 156 -21.52 12.12 -0.73
C TYR A 156 -20.91 12.73 0.54
N PHE A 157 -19.97 13.67 0.41
CA PHE A 157 -19.26 14.27 1.55
C PHE A 157 -20.08 15.36 2.27
N SER A 158 -21.06 15.98 1.60
CA SER A 158 -21.94 16.97 2.25
C SER A 158 -22.86 16.39 3.33
N GLN A 159 -23.04 15.08 3.35
CA GLN A 159 -23.94 14.38 4.28
C GLN A 159 -23.28 14.01 5.62
N ARG A 160 -21.98 14.31 5.80
CA ARG A 160 -21.20 13.78 6.93
C ARG A 160 -20.18 14.77 7.47
N PRO A 161 -19.75 14.61 8.73
CA PRO A 161 -18.63 15.37 9.27
C PRO A 161 -17.32 14.96 8.59
N LEU A 162 -16.46 15.95 8.30
CA LEU A 162 -15.23 15.77 7.56
C LEU A 162 -14.04 16.29 8.35
N ARG A 163 -12.95 15.55 8.23
CA ARG A 163 -11.61 16.02 8.47
C ARG A 163 -10.94 16.31 7.13
N LEU A 164 -10.24 17.43 7.04
CA LEU A 164 -9.63 17.89 5.80
C LEU A 164 -8.15 18.19 6.02
N ARG A 165 -7.33 17.89 5.02
CA ARG A 165 -5.96 18.43 4.93
C ARG A 165 -5.81 19.26 3.66
N GLY A 166 -5.08 20.37 3.72
CA GLY A 166 -5.02 21.30 2.61
C GLY A 166 -4.21 22.55 2.90
N GLU A 167 -4.54 23.62 2.18
CA GLU A 167 -3.88 24.92 2.28
C GLU A 167 -4.93 26.03 2.33
N THR A 168 -4.76 27.00 3.23
CA THR A 168 -5.49 28.26 3.14
C THR A 168 -4.92 29.11 1.99
N ARG A 169 -5.79 29.63 1.14
CA ARG A 169 -5.42 30.49 -0.01
C ARG A 169 -6.28 31.74 -0.01
N LEU A 170 -5.71 32.85 -0.48
CA LEU A 170 -6.46 34.04 -0.84
C LEU A 170 -7.05 33.86 -2.24
N ALA A 171 -8.35 34.09 -2.37
CA ALA A 171 -9.05 34.19 -3.63
C ALA A 171 -8.77 35.54 -4.30
N THR A 172 -9.09 35.65 -5.60
CA THR A 172 -8.84 36.84 -6.41
C THR A 172 -9.64 38.07 -5.97
N ASP A 173 -10.75 37.87 -5.27
CA ASP A 173 -11.59 38.91 -4.68
C ASP A 173 -11.16 39.30 -3.25
N GLY A 174 -10.05 38.73 -2.74
CA GLY A 174 -9.53 38.96 -1.41
C GLY A 174 -10.16 38.10 -0.32
N ALA A 175 -11.16 37.26 -0.63
CA ALA A 175 -11.72 36.31 0.33
C ALA A 175 -10.74 35.16 0.62
N THR A 176 -10.82 34.57 1.81
CA THR A 176 -10.00 33.40 2.16
C THR A 176 -10.76 32.12 1.82
N ARG A 177 -10.09 31.14 1.21
CA ARG A 177 -10.65 29.82 0.87
C ARG A 177 -9.74 28.71 1.35
N PHE A 178 -10.32 27.57 1.71
CA PHE A 178 -9.56 26.37 2.02
C PHE A 178 -9.49 25.47 0.78
N VAL A 179 -8.28 25.19 0.31
CA VAL A 179 -8.02 24.28 -0.81
C VAL A 179 -7.65 22.91 -0.24
N ALA A 180 -8.64 22.03 -0.14
CA ALA A 180 -8.46 20.67 0.34
C ALA A 180 -7.66 19.84 -0.66
N ARG A 181 -6.71 19.06 -0.12
CA ARG A 181 -5.99 17.98 -0.81
C ARG A 181 -6.52 16.62 -0.37
N THR A 182 -6.95 16.49 0.89
CA THR A 182 -7.48 15.24 1.48
C THR A 182 -8.85 15.50 2.08
N LEU A 183 -9.80 14.59 1.83
CA LEU A 183 -11.11 14.55 2.47
C LEU A 183 -11.27 13.23 3.22
N TRP A 184 -11.63 13.30 4.51
CA TRP A 184 -11.78 12.13 5.36
C TRP A 184 -13.12 12.16 6.12
N PRO A 185 -14.00 11.16 5.94
CA PRO A 185 -15.22 11.03 6.74
C PRO A 185 -14.90 10.71 8.20
N LEU A 186 -15.34 11.55 9.13
CA LEU A 186 -15.16 11.30 10.57
C LEU A 186 -16.11 10.22 11.11
N ASP A 187 -17.17 9.89 10.37
CA ASP A 187 -18.09 8.79 10.67
C ASP A 187 -17.52 7.41 10.30
N PHE A 188 -16.30 7.34 9.76
CA PHE A 188 -15.56 6.09 9.55
C PHE A 188 -14.86 5.60 10.83
N ALA A 189 -15.32 6.02 12.01
CA ALA A 189 -14.74 5.63 13.28
C ALA A 189 -14.89 4.13 13.57
N ILE A 190 -13.89 3.54 14.24
CA ILE A 190 -13.96 2.18 14.78
C ILE A 190 -14.31 2.29 16.28
N PRO A 191 -15.55 2.01 16.69
CA PRO A 191 -15.97 2.17 18.07
C PRO A 191 -15.31 1.12 18.98
N ALA A 192 -14.78 1.57 20.12
CA ALA A 192 -14.19 0.68 21.14
C ALA A 192 -15.21 -0.30 21.73
N ASP A 193 -16.48 0.09 21.79
CA ASP A 193 -17.60 -0.65 22.36
C ASP A 193 -18.36 -1.50 21.33
N ALA A 194 -17.79 -1.71 20.14
CA ALA A 194 -18.40 -2.55 19.11
C ALA A 194 -18.82 -3.92 19.68
N PRO A 195 -20.01 -4.43 19.34
CA PRO A 195 -20.44 -5.75 19.76
C PRO A 195 -19.54 -6.83 19.15
N LEU A 196 -19.16 -7.82 19.97
CA LEU A 196 -18.41 -8.98 19.52
C LEU A 196 -19.28 -9.79 18.56
N GLN A 197 -18.81 -9.94 17.34
CA GLN A 197 -19.42 -10.69 16.26
C GLN A 197 -18.33 -11.56 15.62
N PRO A 198 -18.03 -12.74 16.18
CA PRO A 198 -17.02 -13.64 15.62
C PRO A 198 -17.41 -14.13 14.24
N LEU A 199 -16.44 -14.55 13.42
CA LEU A 199 -16.73 -15.19 12.13
C LEU A 199 -17.65 -16.41 12.32
N ALA A 200 -18.67 -16.54 11.47
CA ALA A 200 -19.55 -17.70 11.48
C ALA A 200 -18.81 -18.98 11.00
N GLU A 201 -19.35 -20.17 11.29
CA GLU A 201 -18.69 -21.46 11.02
C GLU A 201 -18.25 -21.66 9.56
N HIS A 202 -19.00 -21.09 8.61
CA HIS A 202 -18.70 -21.17 7.18
C HIS A 202 -18.25 -19.82 6.59
N GLU A 203 -17.96 -18.84 7.43
CA GLU A 203 -17.47 -17.54 7.01
C GLU A 203 -15.94 -17.51 7.06
N ASN A 204 -15.35 -16.89 6.06
CA ASN A 204 -13.91 -16.63 6.00
C ASN A 204 -13.68 -15.25 5.39
N PHE A 205 -12.46 -14.74 5.53
CA PHE A 205 -12.12 -13.40 5.05
C PHE A 205 -12.32 -13.26 3.54
N ARG A 206 -12.00 -14.28 2.73
CA ARG A 206 -12.29 -14.28 1.29
C ARG A 206 -13.78 -14.08 0.98
N ARG A 207 -14.68 -14.75 1.70
CA ARG A 207 -16.14 -14.59 1.53
C ARG A 207 -16.62 -13.22 1.98
N LEU A 208 -16.10 -12.71 3.09
CA LEU A 208 -16.39 -11.35 3.57
C LEU A 208 -15.99 -10.30 2.53
N ILE A 209 -14.78 -10.40 2.00
CA ILE A 209 -14.25 -9.51 0.96
C ILE A 209 -15.04 -9.66 -0.34
N GLY A 210 -15.40 -10.88 -0.75
CA GLY A 210 -16.14 -11.11 -2.00
C GLY A 210 -17.62 -10.69 -1.96
N ALA A 211 -18.18 -10.45 -0.76
CA ALA A 211 -19.58 -10.08 -0.61
C ALA A 211 -19.91 -8.79 -1.36
N HIS A 212 -21.12 -8.71 -1.93
CA HIS A 212 -21.60 -7.53 -2.68
C HIS A 212 -20.61 -7.05 -3.76
N ARG A 213 -19.96 -7.99 -4.48
CA ARG A 213 -18.92 -7.70 -5.48
C ARG A 213 -17.74 -6.90 -4.92
N GLY A 214 -17.40 -7.07 -3.65
CA GLY A 214 -16.35 -6.28 -3.00
C GLY A 214 -16.84 -5.03 -2.28
N GLY A 215 -18.14 -4.86 -2.11
CA GLY A 215 -18.67 -3.84 -1.21
C GLY A 215 -18.41 -2.38 -1.59
N ALA A 216 -17.97 -2.08 -2.82
CA ALA A 216 -17.59 -0.72 -3.23
C ALA A 216 -18.67 0.35 -2.96
N GLU A 217 -19.94 -0.03 -3.08
CA GLU A 217 -21.11 0.82 -2.83
C GLU A 217 -21.78 0.56 -1.46
N GLN A 218 -21.29 -0.40 -0.68
CA GLN A 218 -21.82 -0.71 0.66
C GLN A 218 -21.34 0.33 1.67
N PRO A 219 -22.08 0.62 2.73
CA PRO A 219 -21.63 1.56 3.75
C PRO A 219 -20.33 1.10 4.42
N PHE A 220 -19.61 2.05 5.02
CA PHE A 220 -18.54 1.74 5.95
C PHE A 220 -19.09 0.84 7.06
N ALA A 221 -18.35 -0.21 7.38
CA ALA A 221 -18.73 -1.16 8.41
C ALA A 221 -17.50 -1.66 9.13
N ASN A 222 -17.65 -1.94 10.43
CA ASN A 222 -16.63 -2.61 11.22
C ASN A 222 -17.28 -3.72 12.04
N ARG A 223 -16.47 -4.71 12.39
CA ARG A 223 -16.88 -5.90 13.11
C ARG A 223 -15.79 -6.30 14.07
N LEU A 224 -16.07 -6.29 15.38
CA LEU A 224 -15.18 -6.88 16.38
C LEU A 224 -15.27 -8.41 16.25
N ILE A 225 -14.26 -9.05 15.67
CA ILE A 225 -14.28 -10.49 15.40
C ILE A 225 -13.72 -11.33 16.55
N TRP A 226 -12.90 -10.72 17.41
CA TRP A 226 -12.29 -11.38 18.56
C TRP A 226 -11.89 -10.34 19.61
N ALA A 227 -12.03 -10.68 20.90
CA ALA A 227 -11.52 -9.88 22.00
C ALA A 227 -11.01 -10.81 23.11
N ARG A 228 -9.90 -10.44 23.76
CA ARG A 228 -9.33 -11.20 24.88
C ARG A 228 -10.26 -11.21 26.08
N ASP A 229 -10.73 -10.02 26.46
CA ASP A 229 -11.74 -9.83 27.49
C ASP A 229 -12.93 -9.04 26.89
N PRO A 230 -14.00 -9.73 26.50
CA PRO A 230 -15.19 -9.09 25.95
C PRO A 230 -15.89 -8.12 26.91
N SER A 231 -15.57 -8.13 28.22
CA SER A 231 -16.17 -7.26 29.23
C SER A 231 -15.39 -5.95 29.45
N ARG A 232 -14.14 -5.86 29.01
CA ARG A 232 -13.24 -4.71 29.22
C ARG A 232 -12.91 -3.92 27.94
N ARG A 233 -13.86 -3.86 27.00
CA ARG A 233 -13.64 -3.23 25.68
C ARG A 233 -13.46 -1.70 25.74
N SER A 234 -13.92 -1.06 26.80
CA SER A 234 -13.66 0.37 27.04
C SER A 234 -12.19 0.69 27.35
N ASP A 235 -11.35 -0.33 27.60
CA ASP A 235 -9.92 -0.20 27.92
C ASP A 235 -9.03 -0.33 26.67
N LEU A 236 -9.56 -0.01 25.47
CA LEU A 236 -8.78 -0.04 24.22
C LEU A 236 -8.14 1.32 23.88
N GLN A 237 -8.47 2.38 24.62
CA GLN A 237 -7.98 3.72 24.36
C GLN A 237 -6.44 3.81 24.42
N ASP A 238 -5.87 4.52 23.45
CA ASP A 238 -4.46 4.83 23.25
C ASP A 238 -3.52 3.61 23.12
N LYS A 239 -4.12 2.41 23.06
CA LYS A 239 -3.39 1.16 22.81
C LYS A 239 -2.80 1.14 21.39
N PRO A 240 -1.58 0.63 21.23
CA PRO A 240 -0.94 0.50 19.92
C PRO A 240 -1.74 -0.42 18.99
N VAL A 241 -1.62 -0.15 17.69
CA VAL A 241 -2.30 -0.88 16.62
C VAL A 241 -1.28 -1.40 15.62
N LEU A 242 -1.50 -2.63 15.17
CA LEU A 242 -0.93 -3.19 13.94
C LEU A 242 -2.10 -3.58 13.03
N ALA A 243 -2.18 -2.98 11.86
CA ALA A 243 -3.27 -3.20 10.92
C ALA A 243 -2.77 -3.72 9.56
N VAL A 244 -3.50 -4.67 9.00
CA VAL A 244 -3.27 -5.25 7.67
C VAL A 244 -4.30 -4.65 6.72
N MET A 245 -3.85 -4.00 5.65
CA MET A 245 -4.69 -3.27 4.70
C MET A 245 -4.71 -3.96 3.33
N LEU A 246 -5.91 -4.16 2.80
CA LEU A 246 -6.17 -4.66 1.46
C LEU A 246 -7.07 -3.69 0.72
N ASN A 247 -6.62 -3.19 -0.41
CA ASN A 247 -7.43 -2.40 -1.32
C ASN A 247 -7.82 -3.27 -2.51
N GLY A 248 -9.07 -3.16 -2.93
CA GLY A 248 -9.65 -3.98 -3.99
C GLY A 248 -9.12 -3.68 -5.38
N ALA A 249 -9.74 -4.32 -6.35
CA ALA A 249 -9.51 -4.08 -7.76
C ALA A 249 -10.15 -2.77 -8.21
N GLN A 250 -9.58 -2.17 -9.24
CA GLN A 250 -10.17 -1.01 -9.92
C GLN A 250 -11.22 -1.45 -10.93
N GLY A 251 -12.27 -0.64 -11.12
CA GLY A 251 -13.41 -0.98 -11.98
C GLY A 251 -13.14 -0.90 -13.49
N ASP A 252 -12.07 -0.22 -13.89
CA ASP A 252 -11.83 0.20 -15.28
C ASP A 252 -10.33 0.23 -15.66
N ASP A 253 -9.51 -0.52 -14.93
CA ASP A 253 -8.07 -0.65 -15.15
C ASP A 253 -7.66 -2.10 -14.93
N ASP A 254 -7.45 -2.79 -16.06
CA ASP A 254 -7.24 -4.23 -16.08
C ASP A 254 -5.88 -4.62 -15.47
N GLU A 255 -4.91 -3.70 -15.40
CA GLU A 255 -3.62 -3.92 -14.72
C GLU A 255 -3.74 -3.93 -13.19
N ALA A 256 -4.85 -3.42 -12.66
CA ALA A 256 -5.02 -3.23 -11.22
C ALA A 256 -6.06 -4.14 -10.57
N HIS A 257 -6.36 -5.29 -11.18
CA HIS A 257 -7.25 -6.30 -10.60
C HIS A 257 -6.66 -7.00 -9.37
N GLY A 258 -5.33 -7.06 -9.24
CA GLY A 258 -4.65 -7.63 -8.06
C GLY A 258 -4.89 -6.85 -6.76
N GLY A 259 -5.33 -5.60 -6.87
CA GLY A 259 -5.50 -4.71 -5.73
C GLY A 259 -4.21 -4.10 -5.22
N HIS A 260 -4.19 -3.72 -3.95
CA HIS A 260 -3.01 -3.12 -3.30
C HIS A 260 -2.94 -3.51 -1.84
N PHE A 261 -1.73 -3.70 -1.32
CA PHE A 261 -1.48 -4.19 0.03
C PHE A 261 -0.62 -3.20 0.82
N ALA A 262 -0.92 -3.04 2.11
CA ALA A 262 -0.07 -2.30 3.03
C ALA A 262 -0.24 -2.81 4.46
N ILE A 263 0.72 -2.46 5.32
CA ILE A 263 0.58 -2.55 6.77
C ILE A 263 0.52 -1.13 7.32
N ALA A 264 -0.23 -0.95 8.39
CA ALA A 264 -0.29 0.31 9.12
C ALA A 264 -0.03 0.10 10.61
N THR A 265 0.53 1.13 11.25
CA THR A 265 0.70 1.22 12.69
C THR A 265 0.02 2.46 13.23
N GLY A 266 -0.32 2.48 14.50
CA GLY A 266 -1.04 3.61 15.08
C GLY A 266 -1.41 3.43 16.54
N ARG A 267 -2.31 4.29 17.01
CA ARG A 267 -2.94 4.18 18.32
C ARG A 267 -4.46 4.18 18.16
N PHE A 268 -5.13 3.35 18.92
CA PHE A 268 -6.59 3.27 18.95
C PHE A 268 -7.13 4.42 19.81
N ARG A 269 -7.56 5.52 19.17
CA ARG A 269 -7.99 6.73 19.89
C ARG A 269 -9.41 6.57 20.46
N ALA A 270 -9.74 7.39 21.46
CA ALA A 270 -11.03 7.34 22.15
C ALA A 270 -12.24 7.60 21.23
N ASP A 271 -12.04 8.43 20.21
CA ASP A 271 -13.03 8.76 19.18
C ASP A 271 -13.15 7.69 18.09
N GLY A 272 -12.31 6.64 18.13
CA GLY A 272 -12.24 5.61 17.09
C GLY A 272 -11.65 6.12 15.78
N ASP A 273 -11.15 7.36 15.71
CA ASP A 273 -10.54 7.90 14.51
C ASP A 273 -9.17 7.27 14.26
N TRP A 274 -8.97 6.83 13.03
CA TRP A 274 -7.77 6.16 12.55
C TRP A 274 -7.10 6.92 11.40
N SER A 275 -7.54 8.16 11.12
CA SER A 275 -6.96 9.07 10.12
C SER A 275 -5.45 9.25 10.24
N ARG A 276 -4.93 9.15 11.48
CA ARG A 276 -3.52 9.37 11.84
C ARG A 276 -2.68 8.10 11.89
N TRP A 277 -3.25 6.92 11.61
CA TRP A 277 -2.43 5.71 11.48
C TRP A 277 -1.46 5.87 10.31
N LEU A 278 -0.24 5.41 10.48
CA LEU A 278 0.80 5.53 9.47
C LEU A 278 0.78 4.28 8.61
N THR A 279 0.51 4.46 7.32
CA THR A 279 0.45 3.37 6.33
C THR A 279 1.73 3.34 5.52
N TYR A 280 2.35 2.17 5.45
CA TYR A 280 3.58 1.93 4.71
C TYR A 280 3.24 1.55 3.27
N ASN A 281 3.03 2.58 2.44
CA ASN A 281 2.61 2.46 1.05
C ASN A 281 3.79 2.26 0.09
N PHE A 282 3.90 1.09 -0.52
CA PHE A 282 4.87 0.81 -1.59
C PHE A 282 4.24 0.94 -2.97
N SER A 283 4.93 1.62 -3.87
CA SER A 283 4.57 1.75 -5.29
C SER A 283 5.85 1.82 -6.09
N ASN A 284 5.78 1.55 -7.39
CA ASN A 284 6.94 1.68 -8.26
C ASN A 284 7.51 3.11 -8.21
N LEU A 285 8.81 3.23 -7.90
CA LEU A 285 9.54 4.50 -7.88
C LEU A 285 10.14 4.85 -9.26
N ASN A 286 10.21 3.89 -10.17
CA ASN A 286 10.82 4.02 -11.51
C ASN A 286 9.83 4.48 -12.59
N SER A 287 8.57 4.71 -12.23
CA SER A 287 7.56 5.31 -13.11
C SER A 287 6.77 6.38 -12.38
N TYR A 288 6.22 7.33 -13.14
CA TYR A 288 5.21 8.22 -12.61
C TYR A 288 3.93 7.43 -12.36
N SER A 289 3.33 7.57 -11.19
CA SER A 289 2.00 7.00 -10.96
C SER A 289 0.95 7.86 -11.68
N GLU A 290 -0.03 7.21 -12.34
CA GLU A 290 -1.25 7.86 -12.87
C GLU A 290 -1.85 8.85 -11.85
N LYS A 291 -1.83 8.43 -10.58
CA LYS A 291 -2.43 9.08 -9.42
C LYS A 291 -1.47 9.94 -8.60
N GLY A 292 -0.25 10.16 -9.10
CA GLY A 292 0.79 10.88 -8.36
C GLY A 292 1.26 10.19 -7.07
N VAL A 293 1.03 8.89 -6.91
CA VAL A 293 1.54 8.12 -5.77
C VAL A 293 3.07 8.06 -5.83
N VAL A 294 3.70 8.34 -4.70
CA VAL A 294 5.10 8.06 -4.43
C VAL A 294 5.14 7.15 -3.21
N ALA A 295 6.01 6.14 -3.22
CA ALA A 295 6.13 5.23 -2.09
C ALA A 295 6.65 5.99 -0.86
N ALA A 296 5.93 5.89 0.25
CA ALA A 296 6.30 6.49 1.53
C ALA A 296 5.40 5.98 2.67
N PRO A 297 5.89 6.07 3.93
CA PRO A 297 5.01 6.19 5.08
C PRO A 297 4.11 7.43 4.91
N THR A 298 2.79 7.24 5.00
CA THR A 298 1.79 8.31 4.82
C THR A 298 0.65 8.13 5.82
N PRO A 299 0.06 9.22 6.36
CA PRO A 299 -1.13 9.12 7.19
C PRO A 299 -2.28 8.44 6.43
N MET A 300 -3.13 7.74 7.17
CA MET A 300 -4.21 6.92 6.60
C MET A 300 -5.26 7.75 5.88
N ASP A 301 -5.63 8.91 6.43
CA ASP A 301 -6.57 9.83 5.76
C ASP A 301 -6.04 10.24 4.38
N LYS A 302 -4.74 10.50 4.26
CA LYS A 302 -4.10 10.78 2.97
C LYS A 302 -4.02 9.51 2.10
N TYR A 303 -3.64 8.37 2.67
CA TYR A 303 -3.54 7.11 1.93
C TYR A 303 -4.84 6.72 1.23
N LEU A 304 -5.98 6.97 1.88
CA LEU A 304 -7.31 6.65 1.36
C LEU A 304 -8.00 7.83 0.67
N GLY A 305 -7.86 9.04 1.20
CA GLY A 305 -8.68 10.20 0.86
C GLY A 305 -7.95 11.36 0.17
N ASP A 306 -6.66 11.25 -0.14
CA ASP A 306 -5.97 12.24 -0.99
C ASP A 306 -6.63 12.28 -2.38
N LEU A 307 -6.99 13.47 -2.85
CA LEU A 307 -7.77 13.68 -4.07
C LEU A 307 -7.14 13.14 -5.34
N ASN A 308 -5.80 13.01 -5.37
CA ASN A 308 -5.12 12.41 -6.51
C ASN A 308 -4.69 10.97 -6.26
N SER A 309 -4.20 10.67 -5.06
CA SER A 309 -3.50 9.41 -4.75
C SER A 309 -4.29 8.43 -3.87
N GLY A 310 -5.38 8.88 -3.25
CA GLY A 310 -6.14 8.14 -2.24
C GLY A 310 -6.83 6.89 -2.79
N GLN A 311 -6.60 5.73 -2.15
CA GLN A 311 -7.11 4.44 -2.63
C GLN A 311 -8.64 4.39 -2.72
N SER A 312 -9.34 5.06 -1.80
CA SER A 312 -10.81 5.03 -1.74
C SER A 312 -11.47 5.75 -2.91
N TRP A 313 -10.76 6.54 -3.72
CA TRP A 313 -11.38 7.19 -4.89
C TRP A 313 -11.64 6.25 -6.08
N TYR A 314 -11.09 5.04 -6.06
CA TYR A 314 -11.10 4.13 -7.21
C TYR A 314 -11.23 2.64 -6.87
N ARG A 315 -11.37 2.30 -5.58
CA ARG A 315 -11.60 0.91 -5.14
C ARG A 315 -12.14 0.83 -3.70
N PRO A 316 -12.89 -0.24 -3.36
CA PRO A 316 -13.18 -0.60 -1.98
C PRO A 316 -11.89 -0.99 -1.26
N SER A 317 -11.90 -0.95 0.07
CA SER A 317 -10.79 -1.42 0.90
C SER A 317 -11.28 -2.19 2.13
N TYR A 318 -10.37 -2.96 2.71
CA TYR A 318 -10.61 -3.82 3.85
C TYR A 318 -9.41 -3.76 4.77
N MET A 319 -9.66 -3.82 6.06
CA MET A 319 -8.60 -3.79 7.06
C MET A 319 -8.86 -4.83 8.13
N LEU A 320 -7.79 -5.50 8.56
CA LEU A 320 -7.78 -6.25 9.81
C LEU A 320 -6.94 -5.49 10.83
N VAL A 321 -7.53 -5.15 11.96
CA VAL A 321 -6.90 -4.31 13.00
C VAL A 321 -6.64 -5.15 14.23
N ALA A 322 -5.38 -5.34 14.59
CA ALA A 322 -4.99 -5.83 15.92
C ALA A 322 -4.78 -4.64 16.86
N VAL A 323 -5.60 -4.54 17.90
CA VAL A 323 -5.32 -3.63 19.03
C VAL A 323 -4.45 -4.39 20.03
N LEU A 324 -3.33 -3.81 20.39
CA LEU A 324 -2.26 -4.46 21.15
C LEU A 324 -2.12 -3.85 22.55
N ARG A 325 -1.85 -4.67 23.55
CA ARG A 325 -1.56 -4.24 24.92
C ARG A 325 -0.24 -3.48 25.02
N GLN A 326 0.78 -3.89 24.27
CA GLN A 326 2.09 -3.26 24.22
C GLN A 326 2.51 -2.98 22.78
N ALA A 327 3.38 -1.99 22.59
CA ALA A 327 3.76 -1.54 21.25
C ALA A 327 4.79 -2.44 20.57
N ARG A 328 5.39 -3.41 21.27
CA ARG A 328 6.61 -4.11 20.84
C ARG A 328 6.54 -4.67 19.41
N THR A 329 5.48 -5.36 19.02
CA THR A 329 5.37 -5.94 17.66
C THR A 329 5.07 -4.88 16.59
N ALA A 330 4.19 -3.92 16.88
CA ALA A 330 3.91 -2.81 15.98
C ALA A 330 5.14 -1.91 15.77
N GLN A 331 5.88 -1.62 16.84
CA GLN A 331 7.11 -0.84 16.82
C GLN A 331 8.23 -1.57 16.08
N GLN A 332 8.40 -2.88 16.31
CA GLN A 332 9.36 -3.70 15.55
C GLN A 332 9.07 -3.65 14.04
N TYR A 333 7.79 -3.78 13.64
CA TYR A 333 7.42 -3.64 12.23
C TYR A 333 7.72 -2.26 11.68
N GLN A 334 7.26 -1.21 12.38
CA GLN A 334 7.50 0.18 12.02
C GLN A 334 8.99 0.49 11.83
N THR A 335 9.83 0.10 12.79
CA THR A 335 11.28 0.29 12.68
C THR A 335 11.88 -0.53 11.53
N ALA A 336 11.48 -1.78 11.35
CA ALA A 336 11.99 -2.63 10.26
C ALA A 336 11.65 -2.06 8.88
N ILE A 337 10.37 -1.73 8.64
CA ILE A 337 9.92 -1.30 7.32
C ILE A 337 10.48 0.08 6.96
N GLU A 338 10.75 0.94 7.94
CA GLU A 338 11.41 2.23 7.75
C GLU A 338 12.85 2.10 7.27
N ARG A 339 13.58 1.06 7.71
CA ARG A 339 14.89 0.72 7.13
C ARG A 339 14.75 0.23 5.69
N VAL A 340 13.73 -0.59 5.40
CA VAL A 340 13.43 -1.04 4.03
C VAL A 340 13.12 0.13 3.11
N TYR A 341 12.45 1.19 3.58
CA TYR A 341 12.26 2.41 2.81
C TYR A 341 13.57 3.09 2.42
N ASN A 342 14.56 3.16 3.33
CA ASN A 342 15.87 3.70 2.98
C ASN A 342 16.53 2.92 1.86
N HIS A 343 16.52 1.58 1.94
CA HIS A 343 17.00 0.72 0.86
C HIS A 343 16.22 0.94 -0.44
N PHE A 344 14.90 1.13 -0.36
CA PHE A 344 14.05 1.33 -1.53
C PHE A 344 14.32 2.68 -2.21
N TYR A 345 14.49 3.77 -1.44
CA TYR A 345 14.85 5.08 -1.99
C TYR A 345 16.25 5.08 -2.60
N ARG A 346 17.18 4.29 -2.08
CA ARG A 346 18.54 4.13 -2.61
C ARG A 346 18.63 3.29 -3.88
N HIS A 347 17.52 2.67 -4.29
CA HIS A 347 17.50 1.68 -5.37
C HIS A 347 18.40 0.47 -5.09
N ASP A 348 18.52 0.05 -3.83
CA ASP A 348 19.21 -1.20 -3.50
C ASP A 348 18.39 -2.43 -3.99
N PHE A 349 17.09 -2.24 -4.25
CA PHE A 349 16.21 -3.17 -4.97
C PHE A 349 15.10 -2.39 -5.69
N GLU A 350 14.52 -3.00 -6.73
CA GLU A 350 13.45 -2.39 -7.52
C GLU A 350 12.08 -2.98 -7.21
N PHE A 351 11.02 -2.21 -7.52
CA PHE A 351 9.65 -2.69 -7.44
C PHE A 351 9.38 -3.67 -8.59
N ASP A 352 9.48 -4.96 -8.31
CA ASP A 352 9.17 -6.04 -9.24
C ASP A 352 7.76 -6.58 -8.95
N HIS A 353 6.86 -6.53 -9.94
CA HIS A 353 5.45 -6.92 -9.77
C HIS A 353 5.26 -8.38 -9.33
N ALA A 354 6.22 -9.26 -9.61
CA ALA A 354 6.23 -10.62 -9.09
C ALA A 354 6.88 -10.67 -7.70
N ARG A 355 8.13 -10.20 -7.58
CA ARG A 355 8.99 -10.55 -6.43
C ARG A 355 9.05 -9.53 -5.30
N ALA A 356 8.88 -8.26 -5.63
CA ALA A 356 9.12 -7.14 -4.74
C ALA A 356 8.02 -6.09 -4.93
N ASN A 357 6.78 -6.56 -4.97
CA ASN A 357 5.60 -5.71 -4.97
C ASN A 357 5.22 -5.34 -3.53
N CYS A 358 4.14 -4.58 -3.37
CA CYS A 358 3.67 -4.11 -2.07
C CYS A 358 3.37 -5.24 -1.06
N ALA A 359 2.82 -6.37 -1.52
CA ALA A 359 2.61 -7.56 -0.69
C ALA A 359 3.93 -8.25 -0.36
N GLY A 360 4.75 -8.53 -1.37
CA GLY A 360 6.05 -9.19 -1.21
C GLY A 360 6.97 -8.49 -0.24
N ILE A 361 7.19 -7.18 -0.40
CA ILE A 361 8.03 -6.37 0.50
C ILE A 361 7.51 -6.44 1.93
N SER A 362 6.20 -6.27 2.12
CA SER A 362 5.59 -6.28 3.45
C SER A 362 5.68 -7.64 4.13
N MET A 363 5.41 -8.72 3.38
CA MET A 363 5.48 -10.10 3.85
C MET A 363 6.90 -10.52 4.19
N ASP A 364 7.89 -10.11 3.38
CA ASP A 364 9.30 -10.39 3.63
C ASP A 364 9.78 -9.71 4.92
N THR A 365 9.34 -8.48 5.18
CA THR A 365 9.63 -7.78 6.44
C THR A 365 9.00 -8.48 7.64
N LEU A 366 7.73 -8.90 7.55
CA LEU A 366 7.07 -9.67 8.62
C LEU A 366 7.73 -11.03 8.86
N ALA A 367 8.10 -11.73 7.79
CA ALA A 367 8.82 -13.00 7.87
C ALA A 367 10.19 -12.86 8.52
N THR A 368 10.90 -11.77 8.21
CA THR A 368 12.19 -11.42 8.84
C THR A 368 12.07 -11.16 10.33
N LEU A 369 10.98 -10.51 10.75
CA LEU A 369 10.64 -10.33 12.17
C LEU A 369 10.22 -11.63 12.86
N GLY A 370 9.89 -12.67 12.08
CA GLY A 370 9.54 -13.99 12.57
C GLY A 370 8.04 -14.29 12.54
N TRP A 371 7.19 -13.43 11.98
CA TRP A 371 5.79 -13.81 11.73
C TRP A 371 5.72 -14.69 10.48
N ARG A 372 5.33 -15.95 10.65
CA ARG A 372 5.33 -16.99 9.61
C ARG A 372 3.92 -17.50 9.34
N PRO A 373 3.03 -16.68 8.73
CA PRO A 373 1.75 -17.19 8.26
C PRO A 373 1.97 -18.31 7.24
N ARG A 374 0.98 -19.19 7.10
CA ARG A 374 1.07 -20.33 6.18
C ARG A 374 1.16 -19.85 4.73
N GLN A 375 2.27 -20.19 4.08
CA GLN A 375 2.43 -20.01 2.63
C GLN A 375 1.44 -20.86 1.85
N ARG A 376 1.02 -20.35 0.68
CA ARG A 376 0.12 -21.05 -0.25
C ARG A 376 0.89 -21.75 -1.38
N GLY A 377 2.18 -21.48 -1.52
CA GLY A 377 3.00 -21.99 -2.61
C GLY A 377 2.75 -21.21 -3.90
N HIS A 378 3.17 -21.78 -5.02
CA HIS A 378 2.99 -21.19 -6.35
C HIS A 378 1.74 -21.72 -7.05
N GLU A 379 1.35 -21.11 -8.18
CA GLU A 379 0.14 -21.49 -8.94
C GLU A 379 0.25 -22.91 -9.52
N SER A 380 1.20 -23.14 -10.42
CA SER A 380 1.47 -24.45 -11.01
C SER A 380 2.70 -24.42 -11.91
N TRP A 381 3.61 -25.39 -11.74
CA TRP A 381 4.75 -25.60 -12.65
C TRP A 381 4.34 -25.80 -14.11
N PHE A 382 3.30 -26.59 -14.37
CA PHE A 382 2.86 -26.87 -15.74
C PHE A 382 2.28 -25.64 -16.41
N ARG A 383 1.51 -24.82 -15.66
CA ARG A 383 1.00 -23.54 -16.16
C ARG A 383 2.13 -22.57 -16.44
N ALA A 384 3.13 -22.48 -15.55
CA ALA A 384 4.30 -21.63 -15.76
C ALA A 384 5.06 -21.99 -17.04
N ILE A 385 5.35 -23.29 -17.28
CA ILE A 385 6.01 -23.75 -18.51
C ILE A 385 5.16 -23.45 -19.75
N GLY A 386 3.86 -23.74 -19.70
CA GLY A 386 2.95 -23.46 -20.82
C GLY A 386 2.86 -21.97 -21.15
N ALA A 387 2.70 -21.13 -20.11
CA ALA A 387 2.65 -19.67 -20.24
C ALA A 387 3.96 -19.11 -20.78
N TYR A 388 5.12 -19.63 -20.33
CA TYR A 388 6.41 -19.28 -20.89
C TYR A 388 6.44 -19.48 -22.40
N LEU A 389 6.12 -20.70 -22.86
CA LEU A 389 6.20 -21.07 -24.27
C LEU A 389 5.23 -20.23 -25.12
N HIS A 390 4.02 -20.02 -24.61
CA HIS A 390 3.00 -19.22 -25.28
C HIS A 390 3.39 -17.74 -25.37
N THR A 391 3.80 -17.11 -24.26
CA THR A 391 4.18 -15.70 -24.23
C THR A 391 5.45 -15.46 -25.05
N ALA A 392 6.48 -16.30 -24.91
CA ALA A 392 7.71 -16.15 -25.69
C ALA A 392 7.46 -16.24 -27.20
N ALA A 393 6.56 -17.13 -27.64
CA ALA A 393 6.20 -17.26 -29.05
C ALA A 393 5.33 -16.09 -29.54
N SER A 394 4.36 -15.65 -28.75
CA SER A 394 3.40 -14.60 -29.14
C SER A 394 3.99 -13.18 -29.09
N SER A 395 4.89 -12.89 -28.15
CA SER A 395 5.58 -11.59 -28.06
C SER A 395 6.95 -11.57 -28.73
N LEU A 396 7.41 -12.70 -29.27
CA LEU A 396 8.77 -12.87 -29.83
C LEU A 396 9.88 -12.47 -28.84
N SER A 397 9.65 -12.69 -27.54
CA SER A 397 10.55 -12.29 -26.46
C SER A 397 10.68 -13.37 -25.39
N LEU A 398 11.87 -13.98 -25.28
CA LEU A 398 12.18 -14.93 -24.21
C LEU A 398 12.14 -14.26 -22.83
N GLN A 399 12.39 -12.94 -22.76
CA GLN A 399 12.31 -12.17 -21.52
C GLN A 399 10.86 -12.03 -21.04
N ASP A 400 9.90 -11.84 -21.94
CA ASP A 400 8.49 -11.79 -21.55
C ASP A 400 7.97 -13.16 -21.12
N GLY A 401 8.40 -14.22 -21.83
CA GLY A 401 8.18 -15.59 -21.38
C GLY A 401 8.75 -15.84 -19.98
N ARG A 402 9.96 -15.33 -19.72
CA ARG A 402 10.61 -15.43 -18.41
C ARG A 402 9.83 -14.71 -17.31
N LYS A 403 9.32 -13.51 -17.59
CA LYS A 403 8.52 -12.73 -16.63
C LYS A 403 7.25 -13.46 -16.21
N ILE A 404 6.45 -13.96 -17.16
CA ILE A 404 5.21 -14.69 -16.81
C ILE A 404 5.50 -16.01 -16.08
N TYR A 405 6.59 -16.69 -16.44
CA TYR A 405 7.02 -17.90 -15.76
C TYR A 405 7.38 -17.64 -14.29
N ASP A 406 8.20 -16.61 -14.06
CA ASP A 406 8.60 -16.23 -12.71
C ASP A 406 7.40 -15.75 -11.89
N TYR A 407 6.47 -15.01 -12.49
CA TYR A 407 5.21 -14.59 -11.87
C TYR A 407 4.39 -15.79 -11.39
N LEU A 408 4.20 -16.82 -12.23
CA LEU A 408 3.39 -18.00 -11.89
C LEU A 408 4.07 -18.95 -10.90
N LEU A 409 5.38 -18.81 -10.69
CA LEU A 409 6.16 -19.59 -9.72
C LEU A 409 6.43 -18.86 -8.41
N GLU A 410 6.06 -17.59 -8.32
CA GLU A 410 6.21 -16.84 -7.09
C GLU A 410 5.24 -17.35 -6.02
N GLU A 411 5.64 -17.19 -4.75
CA GLU A 411 4.78 -17.56 -3.64
C GLU A 411 3.56 -16.63 -3.60
N GLN A 412 2.35 -17.21 -3.60
CA GLN A 412 1.11 -16.45 -3.79
C GLN A 412 0.86 -15.39 -2.72
N THR A 413 1.27 -15.60 -1.46
CA THR A 413 1.14 -14.59 -0.40
C THR A 413 2.13 -13.43 -0.55
N ARG A 414 3.22 -13.61 -1.30
CA ARG A 414 4.12 -12.52 -1.72
C ARG A 414 3.65 -11.84 -3.00
N LEU A 415 2.83 -12.51 -3.80
CA LEU A 415 2.39 -12.05 -5.11
C LEU A 415 1.06 -11.29 -5.08
N TYR A 416 0.01 -11.89 -4.51
CA TYR A 416 -1.34 -11.35 -4.55
C TYR A 416 -1.71 -10.67 -3.23
N PRO A 417 -2.07 -9.37 -3.24
CA PRO A 417 -2.58 -8.66 -2.07
C PRO A 417 -3.69 -9.42 -1.31
N ALA A 418 -4.64 -10.02 -2.02
CA ALA A 418 -5.73 -10.78 -1.42
C ALA A 418 -5.23 -12.03 -0.68
N ALA A 419 -4.23 -12.72 -1.23
CA ALA A 419 -3.64 -13.90 -0.61
C ALA A 419 -2.79 -13.55 0.62
N ALA A 420 -2.04 -12.44 0.56
CA ALA A 420 -1.28 -11.89 1.68
C ALA A 420 -2.20 -11.54 2.86
N PHE A 421 -3.27 -10.79 2.57
CA PHE A 421 -4.27 -10.40 3.55
C PHE A 421 -4.93 -11.62 4.20
N ASP A 422 -5.42 -12.58 3.39
CA ASP A 422 -6.09 -13.76 3.94
C ASP A 422 -5.13 -14.63 4.77
N ALA A 423 -3.87 -14.79 4.35
CA ALA A 423 -2.88 -15.54 5.12
C ALA A 423 -2.60 -14.90 6.49
N LEU A 424 -2.33 -13.59 6.54
CA LEU A 424 -2.10 -12.86 7.78
C LEU A 424 -3.37 -12.80 8.65
N ALA A 425 -4.53 -12.62 8.03
CA ALA A 425 -5.79 -12.45 8.75
C ALA A 425 -6.21 -13.72 9.48
N ASN A 426 -6.17 -14.86 8.78
CA ASN A 426 -6.44 -16.15 9.41
C ASN A 426 -5.38 -16.50 10.45
N ASP A 427 -4.12 -16.22 10.18
CA ASP A 427 -3.03 -16.54 11.12
C ASP A 427 -3.10 -15.70 12.39
N LEU A 428 -3.37 -14.40 12.30
CA LEU A 428 -3.58 -13.52 13.46
C LEU A 428 -4.74 -14.03 14.33
N LEU A 429 -5.85 -14.44 13.72
CA LEU A 429 -7.00 -14.98 14.44
C LEU A 429 -6.67 -16.31 15.13
N HIS A 430 -5.90 -17.19 14.47
CA HIS A 430 -5.43 -18.43 15.09
C HIS A 430 -4.44 -18.17 16.23
N LEU A 431 -3.51 -17.22 16.09
CA LEU A 431 -2.59 -16.82 17.17
C LEU A 431 -3.38 -16.33 18.39
N ALA A 432 -4.32 -15.39 18.19
CA ALA A 432 -5.15 -14.85 19.27
C ALA A 432 -5.98 -15.93 19.99
N LYS A 433 -6.42 -16.98 19.27
CA LYS A 433 -7.15 -18.12 19.83
C LYS A 433 -6.26 -19.21 20.44
N GLY A 434 -4.93 -19.11 20.34
CA GLY A 434 -4.01 -20.18 20.75
C GLY A 434 -4.07 -21.42 19.84
N GLN A 435 -4.45 -21.24 18.58
CA GLN A 435 -4.74 -22.29 17.59
C GLN A 435 -3.75 -22.32 16.41
N ALA A 436 -2.59 -21.68 16.55
CA ALA A 436 -1.61 -21.57 15.46
C ALA A 436 -1.03 -22.91 14.97
N GLY A 437 -1.12 -23.98 15.78
CA GLY A 437 -0.71 -25.33 15.39
C GLY A 437 0.79 -25.51 15.11
N ARG A 438 1.62 -24.55 15.52
CA ARG A 438 3.08 -24.55 15.34
C ARG A 438 3.81 -23.99 16.56
N THR A 439 5.10 -24.27 16.67
CA THR A 439 5.98 -23.58 17.61
C THR A 439 6.09 -22.12 17.22
N LEU A 440 5.70 -21.23 18.13
CA LEU A 440 5.67 -19.79 17.89
C LEU A 440 7.08 -19.19 17.98
N THR A 441 7.41 -18.31 17.05
CA THR A 441 8.61 -17.46 17.16
C THR A 441 8.46 -16.42 18.27
N PRO A 442 9.55 -15.75 18.71
CA PRO A 442 9.44 -14.68 19.72
C PRO A 442 8.46 -13.56 19.32
N PHE A 443 8.41 -13.21 18.04
CA PHE A 443 7.48 -12.20 17.53
C PHE A 443 6.03 -12.70 17.59
N GLU A 444 5.76 -13.95 17.20
CA GLU A 444 4.42 -14.54 17.25
C GLU A 444 3.92 -14.75 18.69
N GLN A 445 4.84 -15.09 19.61
CA GLN A 445 4.55 -15.15 21.05
C GLN A 445 4.16 -13.77 21.57
N ALA A 446 4.96 -12.75 21.28
CA ALA A 446 4.66 -11.37 21.66
C ALA A 446 3.31 -10.89 21.10
N LEU A 447 3.02 -11.21 19.84
CA LEU A 447 1.73 -10.90 19.21
C LEU A 447 0.58 -11.63 19.93
N THR A 448 0.71 -12.93 20.19
CA THR A 448 -0.28 -13.73 20.91
C THR A 448 -0.55 -13.20 22.31
N GLU A 449 0.48 -12.71 23.00
CA GLU A 449 0.37 -12.14 24.34
C GLU A 449 -0.31 -10.75 24.33
N ASP A 450 -0.09 -9.95 23.30
CA ASP A 450 -0.50 -8.54 23.29
C ASP A 450 -1.82 -8.27 22.60
N VAL A 451 -2.30 -9.11 21.68
CA VAL A 451 -3.57 -8.84 21.00
C VAL A 451 -4.71 -8.78 22.03
N GLU A 452 -5.37 -7.64 22.13
CA GLU A 452 -6.52 -7.39 23.02
C GLU A 452 -7.84 -7.48 22.27
N ALA A 453 -7.84 -7.03 21.01
CA ALA A 453 -9.01 -7.06 20.13
C ALA A 453 -8.58 -7.18 18.67
N ILE A 454 -9.42 -7.81 17.85
CA ILE A 454 -9.28 -7.87 16.40
C ILE A 454 -10.57 -7.35 15.76
N TYR A 455 -10.44 -6.32 14.92
CA TYR A 455 -11.54 -5.79 14.11
C TYR A 455 -11.33 -6.12 12.64
N TYR A 456 -12.40 -6.54 11.97
CA TYR A 456 -12.50 -6.45 10.51
C TYR A 456 -13.20 -5.14 10.15
N VAL A 457 -12.70 -4.44 9.15
CA VAL A 457 -13.26 -3.16 8.67
C VAL A 457 -13.44 -3.24 7.16
N HIS A 458 -14.62 -2.85 6.70
CA HIS A 458 -14.96 -2.63 5.30
C HIS A 458 -15.06 -1.13 5.02
N ILE A 459 -14.38 -0.68 3.97
CA ILE A 459 -14.27 0.72 3.59
C ILE A 459 -14.81 0.86 2.16
N PRO A 460 -15.87 1.67 1.94
CA PRO A 460 -16.41 1.90 0.60
C PRO A 460 -15.42 2.61 -0.31
N GLN A 461 -15.73 2.55 -1.60
CA GLN A 461 -15.18 3.50 -2.56
C GLN A 461 -15.95 4.82 -2.45
N PHE A 462 -15.23 5.93 -2.37
CA PHE A 462 -15.78 7.27 -2.52
C PHE A 462 -16.27 7.46 -3.97
N PRO A 463 -17.49 7.98 -4.17
CA PRO A 463 -17.96 8.36 -5.49
C PRO A 463 -16.98 9.36 -6.13
N SER A 464 -16.61 9.11 -7.37
CA SER A 464 -15.66 9.90 -8.14
C SER A 464 -15.97 9.76 -9.63
N SER A 465 -15.19 10.44 -10.47
CA SER A 465 -15.28 10.29 -11.92
C SER A 465 -14.92 8.89 -12.47
N ARG A 466 -14.58 7.92 -11.60
CA ARG A 466 -14.14 6.57 -11.97
C ARG A 466 -15.16 5.51 -11.60
N ALA A 467 -15.17 4.42 -12.37
CA ALA A 467 -16.07 3.28 -12.11
C ALA A 467 -15.83 2.65 -10.73
N PHE A 468 -16.89 2.10 -10.14
CA PHE A 468 -16.77 1.32 -8.92
C PHE A 468 -15.95 0.05 -9.15
N GLY A 469 -14.96 -0.16 -8.29
CA GLY A 469 -14.11 -1.33 -8.22
C GLY A 469 -14.81 -2.52 -7.60
N PHE A 470 -14.03 -3.54 -7.30
CA PHE A 470 -14.54 -4.81 -6.76
C PHE A 470 -13.48 -5.52 -5.90
N ALA A 471 -13.80 -6.71 -5.41
CA ALA A 471 -12.86 -7.52 -4.65
C ALA A 471 -11.58 -7.80 -5.46
N PRO A 472 -10.38 -7.74 -4.85
CA PRO A 472 -9.14 -8.03 -5.56
C PRO A 472 -9.07 -9.52 -5.91
N VAL A 473 -8.44 -9.84 -7.03
CA VAL A 473 -8.23 -11.24 -7.43
C VAL A 473 -7.23 -11.92 -6.51
N ASP A 474 -7.42 -13.22 -6.31
CA ASP A 474 -6.56 -14.01 -5.44
C ASP A 474 -5.72 -15.07 -6.16
N SER A 475 -5.85 -15.14 -7.49
CA SER A 475 -5.15 -16.10 -8.35
C SER A 475 -5.08 -15.62 -9.80
N PHE A 476 -4.18 -16.22 -10.57
CA PHE A 476 -4.03 -15.94 -11.99
C PHE A 476 -5.28 -16.33 -12.79
N ASP A 477 -5.92 -17.44 -12.42
CA ASP A 477 -7.14 -17.88 -13.10
C ASP A 477 -8.30 -16.89 -12.87
N GLU A 478 -8.39 -16.31 -11.68
CA GLU A 478 -9.39 -15.27 -11.40
C GLU A 478 -9.09 -13.99 -12.18
N TYR A 479 -7.82 -13.58 -12.23
CA TYR A 479 -7.36 -12.48 -13.06
C TYR A 479 -7.77 -12.66 -14.53
N MET A 480 -7.48 -13.82 -15.11
CA MET A 480 -7.78 -14.12 -16.53
C MET A 480 -9.27 -14.26 -16.82
N ARG A 481 -10.11 -14.61 -15.83
CA ARG A 481 -11.58 -14.60 -15.98
C ARG A 481 -12.15 -13.18 -15.98
N GLN A 482 -11.46 -12.25 -15.34
CA GLN A 482 -11.94 -10.90 -15.13
C GLN A 482 -11.45 -9.92 -16.19
N ALA A 483 -10.21 -10.07 -16.64
CA ALA A 483 -9.65 -9.29 -17.74
C ALA A 483 -10.22 -9.74 -19.10
N PRO A 484 -10.36 -8.82 -20.08
CA PRO A 484 -10.71 -9.20 -21.44
C PRO A 484 -9.72 -10.22 -22.03
N ALA A 485 -10.22 -11.24 -22.75
CA ALA A 485 -9.36 -12.27 -23.34
C ALA A 485 -8.36 -11.71 -24.37
N GLU A 486 -8.75 -10.66 -25.10
CA GLU A 486 -7.86 -9.96 -26.03
C GLU A 486 -7.14 -8.81 -25.32
N ARG A 487 -5.81 -8.87 -25.27
CA ARG A 487 -4.98 -7.85 -24.60
C ARG A 487 -5.13 -6.44 -25.18
N SER A 488 -5.48 -6.31 -26.46
CA SER A 488 -5.78 -5.03 -27.10
C SER A 488 -7.04 -4.35 -26.56
N LYS A 489 -7.91 -5.09 -25.87
CA LYS A 489 -9.12 -4.56 -25.21
C LYS A 489 -8.88 -4.14 -23.77
N TRP A 490 -7.66 -4.34 -23.24
CA TRP A 490 -7.33 -3.97 -21.88
C TRP A 490 -7.29 -2.45 -21.73
N LYS A 491 -7.91 -1.97 -20.66
CA LYS A 491 -7.84 -0.58 -20.25
C LYS A 491 -6.62 -0.42 -19.36
N ILE A 492 -5.63 0.26 -19.90
CA ILE A 492 -4.37 0.57 -19.23
C ILE A 492 -4.16 2.08 -19.33
N VAL A 493 -3.68 2.70 -18.26
CA VAL A 493 -3.24 4.10 -18.30
C VAL A 493 -1.73 4.12 -18.45
N PRO A 494 -1.20 4.46 -19.64
CA PRO A 494 0.24 4.53 -19.82
C PRO A 494 0.79 5.63 -18.92
N VAL A 495 1.95 5.34 -18.33
CA VAL A 495 2.67 6.29 -17.50
C VAL A 495 4.14 6.33 -17.92
N ASP A 496 4.71 7.52 -17.83
CA ASP A 496 6.11 7.72 -18.19
C ASP A 496 7.04 7.10 -17.14
N GLY A 497 8.23 6.71 -17.59
CA GLY A 497 9.33 6.37 -16.69
C GLY A 497 9.72 7.58 -15.85
N ARG A 498 10.18 7.33 -14.63
CA ARG A 498 10.74 8.33 -13.72
C ARG A 498 12.24 8.04 -13.57
N PRO A 499 13.09 8.55 -14.48
CA PRO A 499 14.52 8.26 -14.45
C PRO A 499 15.14 8.81 -13.17
N PHE A 500 15.77 7.94 -12.40
CA PHE A 500 16.46 8.30 -11.17
C PHE A 500 17.82 8.96 -11.47
N PRO A 501 18.22 10.03 -10.75
CA PRO A 501 19.47 10.72 -11.05
C PRO A 501 20.68 9.82 -10.77
N PRO A 502 21.58 9.59 -11.74
CA PRO A 502 22.75 8.74 -11.56
C PRO A 502 23.66 9.18 -10.42
N GLU A 503 23.76 10.49 -10.18
CA GLU A 503 24.57 11.09 -9.10
C GLU A 503 24.06 10.77 -7.69
N LEU A 504 22.82 10.29 -7.56
CA LEU A 504 22.22 9.88 -6.28
C LEU A 504 22.31 8.36 -6.03
N LEU A 505 22.80 7.59 -7.00
CA LEU A 505 23.04 6.16 -6.84
C LEU A 505 24.35 5.94 -6.05
N ASP A 506 24.21 5.43 -4.84
CA ASP A 506 25.32 5.18 -3.91
C ASP A 506 25.24 3.80 -3.23
N GLY A 507 24.27 2.98 -3.62
CA GLY A 507 24.08 1.60 -3.19
C GLY A 507 24.76 0.59 -4.09
N PRO A 508 24.84 -0.69 -3.66
CA PRO A 508 25.06 -1.76 -4.63
C PRO A 508 23.97 -1.64 -5.71
N ALA A 509 24.36 -1.80 -6.97
CA ALA A 509 23.35 -1.98 -8.02
C ALA A 509 22.40 -3.09 -7.57
N PRO A 510 21.07 -2.97 -7.80
CA PRO A 510 20.16 -4.07 -7.55
C PRO A 510 20.77 -5.33 -8.13
N GLU A 511 20.71 -6.46 -7.42
CA GLU A 511 21.07 -7.73 -8.05
C GLU A 511 20.16 -7.89 -9.27
N SER A 512 20.66 -7.55 -10.46
CA SER A 512 20.09 -8.02 -11.71
C SER A 512 20.29 -9.51 -11.63
N PRO A 513 19.22 -10.30 -11.47
CA PRO A 513 19.42 -11.70 -11.53
C PRO A 513 19.59 -11.97 -13.03
N ASP A 514 20.85 -11.93 -13.51
CA ASP A 514 21.27 -12.36 -14.85
C ASP A 514 20.90 -13.84 -14.98
N ARG A 515 19.61 -14.04 -15.18
CA ARG A 515 18.96 -15.33 -15.19
C ARG A 515 18.83 -15.69 -16.63
N PHE A 516 19.26 -16.91 -16.92
CA PHE A 516 19.12 -17.46 -18.25
C PHE A 516 17.67 -17.27 -18.72
N PRO A 517 17.42 -16.64 -19.89
CA PRO A 517 16.07 -16.34 -20.35
C PRO A 517 15.17 -17.57 -20.47
N VAL A 518 15.77 -18.76 -20.63
CA VAL A 518 15.07 -20.05 -20.67
C VAL A 518 15.28 -20.80 -19.35
N PRO A 519 14.25 -20.93 -18.48
CA PRO A 519 14.38 -21.73 -17.27
C PRO A 519 14.74 -23.20 -17.56
N LEU A 520 15.55 -23.84 -16.71
CA LEU A 520 15.94 -25.25 -16.89
C LEU A 520 14.75 -26.20 -17.09
N PRO A 521 13.62 -26.09 -16.35
CA PRO A 521 12.45 -26.94 -16.58
C PRO A 521 11.83 -26.75 -17.97
N VAL A 522 11.84 -25.51 -18.49
CA VAL A 522 11.40 -25.20 -19.86
C VAL A 522 12.36 -25.82 -20.88
N ALA A 523 13.67 -25.63 -20.70
CA ALA A 523 14.70 -26.20 -21.59
C ALA A 523 14.61 -27.74 -21.63
N ALA A 524 14.46 -28.38 -20.46
CA ALA A 524 14.27 -29.81 -20.35
C ALA A 524 12.99 -30.29 -21.05
N THR A 525 11.89 -29.54 -20.94
CA THR A 525 10.63 -29.84 -21.63
C THR A 525 10.80 -29.74 -23.15
N ILE A 526 11.45 -28.70 -23.66
CA ILE A 526 11.74 -28.53 -25.09
C ILE A 526 12.63 -29.70 -25.59
N ALA A 527 13.73 -29.97 -24.89
CA ALA A 527 14.66 -31.05 -25.25
C ALA A 527 13.98 -32.43 -25.27
N SER A 528 13.16 -32.72 -24.26
CA SER A 528 12.40 -33.98 -24.18
C SER A 528 11.40 -34.11 -25.32
N THR A 529 10.71 -33.02 -25.68
CA THR A 529 9.74 -33.00 -26.77
C THR A 529 10.42 -33.21 -28.12
N LEU A 530 11.57 -32.56 -28.35
CA LEU A 530 12.37 -32.74 -29.57
C LEU A 530 12.95 -34.17 -29.67
N ALA A 531 13.45 -34.72 -28.56
CA ALA A 531 13.94 -36.10 -28.51
C ALA A 531 12.82 -37.11 -28.82
N ALA A 532 11.63 -36.92 -28.24
CA ALA A 532 10.47 -37.76 -28.52
C ALA A 532 10.03 -37.67 -29.99
N ALA A 533 9.98 -36.46 -30.56
CA ALA A 533 9.65 -36.23 -31.97
C ALA A 533 10.69 -36.90 -32.90
N TYR A 534 11.98 -36.77 -32.60
CA TYR A 534 13.06 -37.43 -33.33
C TYR A 534 12.93 -38.97 -33.28
N LEU A 535 12.66 -39.53 -32.10
CA LEU A 535 12.45 -40.97 -31.94
C LEU A 535 11.21 -41.46 -32.70
N ALA A 536 10.12 -40.69 -32.70
CA ALA A 536 8.91 -40.99 -33.46
C ALA A 536 9.17 -40.96 -34.97
N LEU A 537 9.82 -39.92 -35.48
CA LEU A 537 10.23 -39.81 -36.90
C LEU A 537 11.13 -40.98 -37.29
N ARG A 538 12.13 -41.31 -36.47
CA ARG A 538 13.05 -42.45 -36.72
C ARG A 538 12.29 -43.78 -36.80
N ARG A 539 11.28 -44.00 -35.95
CA ARG A 539 10.41 -45.19 -36.02
C ARG A 539 9.59 -45.22 -37.31
N ILE A 540 9.01 -44.09 -37.72
CA ILE A 540 8.23 -44.00 -38.97
C ILE A 540 9.11 -44.27 -40.20
N PHE A 541 10.32 -43.70 -40.27
CA PHE A 541 11.24 -43.93 -41.39
C PHE A 541 11.77 -45.37 -41.44
N ARG A 542 12.04 -46.00 -40.30
CA ARG A 542 12.41 -47.43 -40.23
C ARG A 542 11.27 -48.38 -40.64
N SER A 543 10.03 -48.05 -40.28
CA SER A 543 8.84 -48.79 -40.72
C SER A 543 8.66 -48.70 -42.25
N LYS A 544 8.83 -47.52 -42.83
CA LYS A 544 8.77 -47.33 -44.31
C LYS A 544 9.90 -48.05 -45.05
N SER A 545 11.11 -48.14 -44.49
CA SER A 545 12.22 -48.88 -45.13
C SER A 545 12.02 -50.40 -45.11
N ASN A 546 11.41 -50.96 -44.06
CA ASN A 546 11.07 -52.40 -44.02
C ASN A 546 9.92 -52.76 -44.97
N THR A 547 8.98 -51.83 -45.22
CA THR A 547 7.89 -52.06 -46.17
C THR A 547 8.38 -52.07 -47.62
N ARG A 548 9.39 -51.25 -47.97
CA ARG A 548 10.04 -51.25 -49.31
C ARG A 548 10.95 -52.45 -49.57
N ARG A 549 11.49 -53.12 -48.54
CA ARG A 549 12.27 -54.37 -48.70
C ARG A 549 11.40 -55.62 -48.88
N SER A 550 10.11 -55.55 -48.56
CA SER A 550 9.14 -56.64 -48.75
C SER A 550 8.50 -56.67 -50.15
N THR A 551 8.83 -55.71 -51.03
CA THR A 551 8.27 -55.60 -52.39
C THR A 551 9.35 -55.66 -53.49
N MET A 552 10.40 -56.46 -53.30
CA MET A 552 11.21 -56.93 -54.44
C MET A 552 10.78 -58.37 -54.77
N PRO A 553 10.34 -58.66 -56.02
CA PRO A 553 10.09 -60.03 -56.44
C PRO A 553 11.42 -60.79 -56.48
N ALA A 554 11.44 -61.95 -55.82
CA ALA A 554 12.47 -62.94 -56.04
C ALA A 554 12.27 -63.57 -57.43
N GLY A 555 13.32 -63.56 -58.25
CA GLY A 555 13.47 -64.49 -59.37
C GLY A 555 13.41 -63.87 -60.75
N ALA A 556 14.59 -63.58 -61.33
CA ALA A 556 14.86 -63.77 -62.75
C ALA A 556 16.38 -63.74 -63.01
N THR A 557 16.99 -64.93 -63.13
CA THR A 557 18.07 -65.28 -64.07
C THR A 557 18.26 -66.81 -64.06
N PRO A 558 18.74 -67.43 -65.17
CA PRO A 558 18.98 -66.90 -66.51
C PRO A 558 17.81 -67.09 -67.47
#